data_AF-A0A7Y9K3Y2-F1
#
_entry.id   AF-A0A7Y9K3Y2-F1
#
_cell.length_a   1.000
_cell.length_b   1.000
_cell.length_c   1.000
_cell.angle_alpha   90.00
_cell.angle_beta   90.00
_cell.angle_gamma   90.00
#
_symmetry.space_group_name_H-M   'P 1'
#
loop_
_entity.id
_entity.type
_entity.pdbx_description
1 polymer ?
#
loop_
_entity_poly.entity_id
_entity_poly.type
_entity_poly.pdbx_seq_one_letter_code
_entity_poly.pdbx_strand_id
1 'polypeptide(L)'
;MTDTPPDRLSTDPSSPYFDQAALERGIGIRFKGAERRDVEEYDRPAGWIRVALGKKVDRHGRPLTLKLSGEVEAWFERPAADAAGEDASEG
;
A
#
# COMPACT_ATOMS: atom_id res chain seq x y z
N MET A 1 10.16 13.79 8.89
CA MET A 1 9.55 12.53 8.44
C MET A 1 8.31 12.92 7.65
N THR A 2 8.18 12.47 6.41
CA THR A 2 6.98 12.74 5.62
C THR A 2 5.92 11.73 6.03
N ASP A 3 4.77 12.21 6.51
CA ASP A 3 3.60 11.40 6.83
C ASP A 3 2.76 11.03 5.60
N THR A 4 3.35 11.15 4.41
CA THR A 4 2.75 10.77 3.13
C THR A 4 3.48 9.56 2.56
N PRO A 5 2.76 8.50 2.17
CA PRO A 5 3.36 7.37 1.46
C PRO A 5 4.07 7.76 0.17
N PRO A 6 5.04 6.95 -0.29
CA PRO A 6 5.64 7.12 -1.61
C PRO A 6 4.57 7.13 -2.72
N ASP A 7 4.88 7.81 -3.83
CA ASP A 7 3.97 7.85 -4.98
C ASP A 7 3.84 6.50 -5.69
N ARG A 8 4.88 5.66 -5.60
CA ARG A 8 4.90 4.28 -6.07
C ARG A 8 5.54 3.39 -5.03
N LEU A 9 4.88 2.27 -4.73
CA LEU A 9 5.37 1.29 -3.76
C LEU A 9 4.95 -0.12 -4.19
N SER A 10 5.83 -1.08 -3.96
CA SER A 10 5.57 -2.51 -4.18
C SER A 10 5.88 -3.32 -2.92
N THR A 11 5.10 -4.38 -2.70
CA THR A 11 5.33 -5.35 -1.64
C THR A 11 6.35 -6.43 -2.02
N ASP A 12 6.70 -6.55 -3.32
CA ASP A 12 7.67 -7.53 -3.82
C ASP A 12 9.11 -7.02 -3.60
N PRO A 13 9.95 -7.70 -2.79
CA PRO A 13 11.33 -7.31 -2.53
C PRO A 13 12.24 -7.27 -3.77
N SER A 14 11.83 -7.91 -4.87
CA SER A 14 12.56 -7.87 -6.14
C SER A 14 12.24 -6.64 -7.00
N SER A 15 11.25 -5.83 -6.61
CA SER A 15 10.89 -4.60 -7.29
C SER A 15 11.83 -3.45 -6.90
N PRO A 16 12.20 -2.56 -7.85
CA PRO A 16 12.95 -1.34 -7.52
C PRO A 16 12.14 -0.33 -6.68
N TYR A 17 10.84 -0.56 -6.52
CA TYR A 17 9.92 0.27 -5.71
C TYR A 17 9.54 -0.40 -4.39
N PHE A 18 10.33 -1.39 -3.95
CA PHE A 18 10.18 -1.97 -2.62
C PHE A 18 10.79 -1.05 -1.57
N ASP A 19 10.01 -0.72 -0.54
CA ASP A 19 10.47 0.05 0.63
C ASP A 19 9.92 -0.60 1.90
N GLN A 20 10.81 -1.31 2.61
CA GLN A 20 10.46 -2.00 3.85
C GLN A 20 9.97 -1.02 4.93
N ALA A 21 10.60 0.14 5.08
CA ALA A 21 10.25 1.09 6.13
C ALA A 21 8.85 1.67 5.92
N ALA A 22 8.46 1.91 4.66
CA ALA A 22 7.10 2.33 4.31
C ALA A 22 6.09 1.20 4.59
N LEU A 23 6.41 -0.04 4.25
CA LEU A 23 5.53 -1.20 4.46
C LEU A 23 5.32 -1.53 5.95
N GLU A 24 6.34 -1.36 6.79
CA GLU A 24 6.24 -1.59 8.25
C GLU A 24 5.27 -0.63 8.94
N ARG A 25 5.16 0.61 8.43
CA ARG A 25 4.14 1.57 8.87
C ARG A 25 2.72 1.15 8.48
N GLY A 26 2.57 0.21 7.56
CA GLY A 26 1.28 -0.19 6.99
C GLY A 26 0.78 0.85 5.98
N ILE A 27 0.23 0.36 4.86
CA ILE A 27 -0.23 1.20 3.76
C ILE A 27 -1.67 0.82 3.43
N GLY A 28 -2.57 1.78 3.57
CA GLY A 28 -3.94 1.68 3.10
C GLY A 28 -4.07 2.24 1.69
N ILE A 29 -4.83 1.55 0.84
CA ILE A 29 -5.09 1.98 -0.55
C ILE A 29 -6.59 2.09 -0.79
N ARG A 30 -7.01 3.18 -1.43
CA ARG A 30 -8.35 3.35 -1.98
C ARG A 30 -8.25 3.49 -3.48
N PHE A 31 -9.00 2.66 -4.19
CA PHE A 31 -9.02 2.62 -5.64
C PHE A 31 -10.45 2.82 -6.14
N LYS A 32 -10.65 3.87 -6.95
CA LYS A 32 -11.98 4.27 -7.44
C LYS A 32 -13.04 4.35 -6.33
N GLY A 33 -12.67 4.93 -5.19
CA GLY A 33 -13.55 5.08 -4.01
C GLY A 33 -13.68 3.82 -3.12
N ALA A 34 -13.13 2.67 -3.50
CA ALA A 34 -13.18 1.45 -2.70
C ALA A 34 -11.84 1.16 -2.03
N GLU A 35 -11.86 0.87 -0.72
CA GLU A 35 -10.67 0.42 0.00
C GLU A 35 -10.24 -0.98 -0.46
N ARG A 36 -8.93 -1.14 -0.68
CA ARG A 36 -8.31 -2.38 -1.16
C ARG A 36 -7.18 -2.80 -0.24
N ARG A 37 -7.14 -4.09 0.09
CA ARG A 37 -6.13 -4.71 0.95
C ARG A 37 -5.36 -5.82 0.23
N ASP A 38 -5.68 -6.04 -1.04
CA ASP A 38 -5.12 -7.05 -1.94
C ASP A 38 -4.15 -6.44 -2.95
N VAL A 39 -3.66 -5.22 -2.66
CA VAL A 39 -2.77 -4.46 -3.54
C VAL A 39 -1.32 -4.88 -3.30
N GLU A 40 -0.68 -5.33 -4.38
CA GLU A 40 0.73 -5.75 -4.39
C GLU A 40 1.66 -4.62 -4.85
N GLU A 41 1.15 -3.70 -5.67
CA GLU A 41 1.88 -2.52 -6.14
C GLU A 41 0.90 -1.42 -6.52
N TYR A 42 1.27 -0.15 -6.35
CA TYR A 42 0.49 0.97 -6.86
C TYR A 42 1.40 2.07 -7.42
N ASP A 43 0.84 2.90 -8.29
CA ASP A 43 1.43 4.15 -8.76
C ASP A 43 0.34 5.22 -8.78
N ARG A 44 0.45 6.20 -7.87
CA ARG A 44 -0.54 7.27 -7.70
C ARG A 44 -0.55 8.24 -8.88
N PRO A 45 0.59 8.81 -9.32
CA PRO A 45 0.62 9.72 -10.47
C PRO A 45 0.17 9.07 -11.78
N ALA A 46 0.57 7.81 -12.02
CA ALA A 46 0.16 7.08 -13.22
C ALA A 46 -1.26 6.49 -13.12
N GLY A 47 -1.88 6.52 -11.93
CA GLY A 47 -3.26 6.12 -11.71
C GLY A 47 -3.51 4.63 -11.94
N TRP A 48 -2.74 3.75 -11.31
CA TRP A 48 -2.99 2.31 -11.39
C TRP A 48 -2.57 1.55 -10.13
N ILE A 49 -3.18 0.38 -9.94
CA ILE A 49 -2.81 -0.61 -8.93
C ILE A 49 -2.58 -1.98 -9.58
N ARG A 50 -1.75 -2.81 -8.96
CA ARG A 50 -1.68 -4.24 -9.18
C ARG A 50 -2.25 -4.96 -7.98
N VAL A 51 -3.20 -5.85 -8.23
CA VAL A 51 -3.86 -6.63 -7.17
C VAL A 51 -3.60 -8.10 -7.36
N ALA A 52 -3.44 -8.85 -6.27
CA ALA A 52 -3.35 -10.30 -6.29
C ALA A 52 -4.69 -10.93 -6.71
N LEU A 53 -4.64 -11.91 -7.61
CA LEU A 53 -5.81 -12.65 -8.05
C LEU A 53 -6.12 -13.79 -7.05
N GLY A 54 -6.57 -13.40 -5.86
CA GLY A 54 -6.82 -14.32 -4.76
C GLY A 54 -5.56 -15.10 -4.36
N LYS A 55 -5.68 -16.41 -4.15
CA LYS A 55 -4.57 -17.29 -3.73
C LYS A 55 -3.77 -17.89 -4.89
N LYS A 56 -3.94 -17.39 -6.11
CA LYS A 56 -3.27 -17.94 -7.30
C LYS A 56 -1.84 -17.43 -7.36
N VAL A 57 -0.92 -18.32 -7.68
CA VAL A 57 0.51 -18.01 -7.86
C VAL A 57 0.99 -18.43 -9.26
N ASP A 58 2.04 -17.80 -9.73
CA ASP A 58 2.75 -18.16 -10.95
C ASP A 58 3.67 -19.38 -10.74
N ARG A 59 4.41 -19.77 -11.78
CA ARG A 59 5.35 -20.92 -11.72
C ARG A 59 6.53 -20.72 -10.75
N HIS A 60 6.78 -19.50 -10.31
CA HIS A 60 7.85 -19.16 -9.37
C HIS A 60 7.31 -18.93 -7.95
N GLY A 61 6.02 -19.20 -7.71
CA GLY A 61 5.37 -19.02 -6.42
C GLY A 61 4.98 -17.57 -6.11
N ARG A 62 5.08 -16.65 -7.08
CA ARG A 62 4.68 -15.25 -6.89
C ARG A 62 3.19 -15.08 -7.11
N PRO A 63 2.50 -14.21 -6.37
CA PRO A 63 1.09 -13.93 -6.62
C PRO A 63 0.82 -13.57 -8.08
N LEU A 64 -0.19 -14.21 -8.67
CA LEU A 64 -0.64 -13.81 -10.00
C LEU A 64 -1.41 -12.50 -9.85
N THR A 65 -0.93 -11.44 -10.50
CA THR A 65 -1.51 -10.09 -10.33
C THR A 65 -2.26 -9.60 -11.57
N LEU A 66 -3.24 -8.72 -11.35
CA LEU A 66 -3.93 -7.95 -12.38
C LEU A 66 -3.65 -6.46 -12.19
N LYS A 67 -3.35 -5.77 -13.29
CA LYS A 67 -3.23 -4.32 -13.30
C LYS A 67 -4.59 -3.68 -13.54
N LEU A 68 -5.01 -2.79 -12.66
CA LEU A 68 -6.25 -2.01 -12.77
C LEU A 68 -5.89 -0.52 -12.84
N SER A 69 -6.42 0.20 -13.82
CA SER A 69 -6.21 1.65 -13.97
C SER A 69 -7.40 2.45 -13.45
N GLY A 70 -7.12 3.56 -12.78
CA GLY A 70 -8.09 4.43 -12.13
C GLY A 70 -7.48 5.32 -11.06
N GLU A 71 -8.32 6.10 -10.39
CA GLU A 71 -7.92 6.93 -9.26
C GLU A 71 -7.37 6.08 -8.11
N VAL A 72 -6.20 6.47 -7.59
CA VAL A 72 -5.48 5.80 -6.51
C VAL A 72 -5.16 6.80 -5.41
N GLU A 73 -5.59 6.49 -4.20
CA GLU A 73 -5.24 7.22 -2.99
C GLU A 73 -4.50 6.27 -2.04
N ALA A 74 -3.40 6.74 -1.44
CA ALA A 74 -2.63 5.97 -0.46
C ALA A 74 -2.40 6.79 0.82
N TRP A 75 -2.47 6.13 1.97
CA TRP A 75 -2.16 6.70 3.28
C TRP A 75 -1.41 5.69 4.15
N PHE A 76 -0.70 6.18 5.17
CA PHE A 76 -0.12 5.30 6.18
C PHE A 76 -1.20 4.88 7.18
N GLU A 77 -1.30 3.58 7.46
CA GLU A 77 -2.25 3.07 8.48
C GLU A 77 -1.78 3.42 9.89
N ARG A 78 -0.46 3.50 10.11
CA ARG A 78 0.13 3.86 11.39
C ARG A 78 0.81 5.23 11.28
N PRO A 79 0.42 6.22 12.10
CA PRO A 79 1.10 7.50 12.13
C PRO A 79 2.54 7.31 12.63
N ALA A 80 3.45 8.24 12.31
CA ALA A 80 4.80 8.23 12.89
C ALA A 80 4.70 8.18 14.42
N ALA A 81 5.55 7.39 15.07
CA ALA A 81 5.43 6.97 16.47
C ALA A 81 5.41 8.12 17.50
N ASP A 82 5.59 9.37 17.08
CA ASP A 82 5.52 10.56 17.91
C ASP A 82 4.13 11.23 17.95
N ALA A 83 3.12 10.70 17.23
CA ALA A 83 1.76 11.28 17.20
C ALA A 83 0.72 10.54 18.06
N ALA A 84 1.11 9.48 18.78
CA ALA A 84 0.20 8.67 19.61
C ALA A 84 0.42 8.88 21.12
N GLY A 85 0.79 10.10 21.52
CA GLY A 85 0.98 10.50 22.93
C GLY A 85 -0.19 11.25 23.57
N GLU A 86 -1.19 11.69 22.82
CA GLU A 86 -2.34 12.45 23.32
C GLU A 86 -3.58 12.05 22.52
N ASP A 87 -4.41 11.16 23.10
CA ASP A 87 -5.89 11.20 23.09
C ASP A 87 -6.44 9.83 23.51
N ALA A 88 -6.23 9.46 24.78
CA ALA A 88 -6.92 8.31 25.39
C ALA A 88 -6.94 8.41 26.93
N SER A 89 -7.49 9.50 27.46
CA SER A 89 -8.14 9.48 28.78
C SER A 89 -9.00 10.72 28.99
N GLU A 90 -10.25 10.68 28.55
CA GLU A 90 -11.33 11.37 29.25
C GLU A 90 -12.32 10.30 29.72
N GLY A 91 -12.44 10.17 31.04
CA GLY A 91 -13.23 9.15 31.73
C GLY A 91 -12.83 9.00 33.19
#